data_AF-A0A8J4R490-F1
#
_entry.id   AF-A0A8J4R490-F1
#
_cell.length_a   1.000
_cell.length_b   1.000
_cell.length_c   1.000
_cell.angle_alpha   90.00
_cell.angle_beta   90.00
_cell.angle_gamma   90.00
#
_symmetry.space_group_name_H-M   'P 1'
#
loop_
_entity.id
_entity.type
_entity.pdbx_description
1 polymer ?
#
loop_
_entity_poly.entity_id
_entity_poly.type
_entity_poly.pdbx_seq_one_letter_code
_entity_poly.pdbx_strand_id
1 'polypeptide(L)'
;MLMIYDCTLIMRVLVNYTWHSYCGSLEPMPAGSGGTAHALFVSKDRRIPKIRIHTRQLENLLDKRIIVAVDSWDRLSRYPSGHYVRTIGEIGDRDIESEVVLIENDINSRPFSSQVLACLPLLPWSVSSEDLANPIRQDLRDLRVFSVDPQDAKILMMHYTVQLFQVEILKLEFASYNLLKISM
;
A
#
# COMPACT_ATOMS: atom_id res chain seq x y z
N MET A 1 -44.72 -27.85 10.71
CA MET A 1 -43.96 -26.96 11.62
C MET A 1 -42.49 -27.30 11.44
N LEU A 2 -41.81 -26.57 10.55
CA LEU A 2 -40.38 -26.72 10.27
C LEU A 2 -39.61 -26.19 11.49
N MET A 3 -39.07 -27.10 12.30
CA MET A 3 -38.07 -26.76 13.30
C MET A 3 -36.74 -26.61 12.56
N ILE A 4 -36.41 -25.38 12.21
CA ILE A 4 -35.05 -25.00 11.80
C ILE A 4 -34.19 -25.21 13.05
N TYR A 5 -33.43 -26.31 13.09
CA TYR A 5 -32.40 -26.51 14.10
C TYR A 5 -31.27 -25.54 13.82
N ASP A 6 -31.02 -24.68 14.79
CA ASP A 6 -29.96 -23.67 14.80
C ASP A 6 -28.60 -24.33 14.55
N CYS A 7 -28.12 -24.28 13.30
CA CYS A 7 -26.84 -24.83 12.90
C CYS A 7 -25.74 -23.83 13.24
N THR A 8 -25.41 -23.67 14.53
CA THR A 8 -24.20 -22.94 14.91
C THR A 8 -22.98 -23.79 14.54
N LEU A 9 -22.30 -23.41 13.46
CA LEU A 9 -21.04 -24.02 13.06
C LEU A 9 -19.96 -23.63 14.07
N ILE A 10 -19.57 -24.55 14.94
CA ILE A 10 -18.48 -24.33 15.91
C ILE A 10 -17.19 -24.91 15.31
N MET A 11 -16.19 -24.05 15.12
CA MET A 11 -14.84 -24.46 14.70
C MET A 11 -14.22 -25.34 15.80
N ARG A 12 -13.90 -26.60 15.48
CA ARG A 12 -13.30 -27.56 16.44
C ARG A 12 -11.78 -27.73 16.29
N VAL A 13 -11.26 -27.60 15.06
CA VAL A 13 -9.86 -27.85 14.73
C VAL A 13 -9.41 -26.86 13.65
N LEU A 14 -8.22 -26.28 13.82
CA LEU A 14 -7.49 -25.54 12.80
C LEU A 14 -6.49 -26.49 12.13
N VAL A 15 -6.67 -26.76 10.83
CA VAL A 15 -5.83 -27.69 10.06
C VAL A 15 -4.61 -26.98 9.45
N ASN A 16 -4.78 -25.72 9.05
CA ASN A 16 -3.71 -24.88 8.54
C ASN A 16 -3.96 -23.45 9.03
N TYR A 17 -2.97 -22.88 9.70
CA TYR A 17 -2.99 -21.47 10.08
C TYR A 17 -1.69 -20.83 9.58
N THR A 18 -1.82 -19.67 8.96
CA THR A 18 -0.70 -18.82 8.58
C THR A 18 -0.70 -17.65 9.55
N TRP A 19 0.28 -17.62 10.45
CA TRP A 19 0.47 -16.45 11.30
C TRP A 19 0.90 -15.27 10.44
N HIS A 20 0.19 -14.16 10.56
CA HIS A 20 0.54 -12.91 9.90
C HIS A 20 1.11 -11.93 10.92
N SER A 21 1.95 -11.04 10.41
CA SER A 21 2.38 -9.86 11.15
C SER A 21 1.34 -8.77 11.00
N TYR A 22 1.02 -8.08 12.09
CA TYR A 22 -0.01 -7.05 12.12
C TYR A 22 0.56 -5.71 12.52
N CYS A 23 0.10 -4.63 11.88
CA CYS A 23 0.39 -3.26 12.27
C CYS A 23 -0.58 -2.80 13.36
N GLY A 24 -0.09 -1.99 14.30
CA GLY A 24 -0.91 -1.51 15.40
C GLY A 24 -0.12 -0.72 16.43
N SER A 25 -0.69 -0.57 17.63
CA SER A 25 -0.11 0.17 18.74
C SER A 25 -0.37 -0.53 20.07
N LEU A 26 0.39 -0.17 21.10
CA LEU A 26 0.23 -0.72 22.43
C LEU A 26 -0.77 0.07 23.25
N GLU A 27 -1.56 -0.65 24.03
CA GLU A 27 -2.35 -0.13 25.13
C GLU A 27 -1.68 -0.55 26.45
N PRO A 28 -1.28 0.41 27.31
CA PRO A 28 -0.70 0.08 28.59
C PRO A 28 -1.75 -0.59 29.47
N MET A 29 -1.41 -1.74 30.05
CA MET A 29 -2.21 -2.32 31.12
C MET A 29 -1.74 -1.78 32.47
N PRO A 30 -2.66 -1.57 33.44
CA PRO A 30 -2.26 -1.22 34.80
C PRO A 30 -1.31 -2.29 35.35
N ALA A 31 -0.16 -1.84 35.84
CA ALA A 31 0.98 -2.71 36.17
C ALA A 31 0.65 -3.74 37.27
N GLY A 32 0.95 -5.01 37.01
CA GLY A 32 1.22 -5.99 38.05
C GLY A 32 2.69 -5.88 38.49
N SER A 33 2.94 -5.92 39.80
CA SER A 33 4.28 -5.85 40.40
C SER A 33 5.24 -6.89 39.83
N GLY A 34 6.17 -6.49 38.97
CA GLY A 34 7.28 -7.30 38.46
C GLY A 34 7.88 -6.70 37.19
N GLY A 35 9.22 -6.63 37.09
CA GLY A 35 9.96 -5.90 36.03
C GLY A 35 9.77 -6.36 34.57
N THR A 36 8.78 -7.18 34.26
CA THR A 36 8.33 -7.47 32.88
C THR A 36 6.92 -6.94 32.71
N ALA A 37 6.76 -5.88 31.91
CA ALA A 37 5.45 -5.30 31.67
C ALA A 37 4.71 -6.13 30.61
N HIS A 38 3.47 -6.51 30.92
CA HIS A 38 2.53 -7.06 29.96
C HIS A 38 1.78 -5.92 29.29
N ALA A 39 1.73 -5.91 27.97
CA ALA A 39 0.95 -4.95 27.21
C ALA A 39 0.01 -5.66 26.24
N LEU A 40 -1.10 -4.99 25.93
CA LEU A 40 -2.00 -5.44 24.87
C LEU A 40 -1.68 -4.65 23.61
N PHE A 41 -1.34 -5.36 22.55
CA PHE A 41 -1.25 -4.82 21.22
C PHE A 41 -2.64 -4.77 20.60
N VAL A 42 -3.00 -3.61 20.07
CA VAL A 42 -4.23 -3.35 19.34
C VAL A 42 -3.88 -3.22 17.86
N SER A 43 -4.32 -4.19 17.05
CA SER A 43 -4.16 -4.13 15.60
C SER A 43 -5.02 -3.02 15.01
N LYS A 44 -4.55 -2.41 13.92
CA LYS A 44 -5.36 -1.50 13.09
C LYS A 44 -6.50 -2.24 12.39
N ASP A 45 -6.30 -3.50 12.02
CA ASP A 45 -7.38 -4.39 11.58
C ASP A 45 -8.25 -4.82 12.76
N ARG A 46 -9.46 -4.27 12.83
CA ARG A 46 -10.44 -4.51 13.91
C ARG A 46 -10.99 -5.94 13.93
N ARG A 47 -10.74 -6.74 12.88
CA ARG A 47 -11.11 -8.16 12.83
C ARG A 47 -10.18 -9.01 13.70
N ILE A 48 -8.98 -8.50 13.99
CA ILE A 48 -7.97 -9.19 14.77
C ILE A 48 -8.16 -8.86 16.26
N PRO A 49 -8.25 -9.85 17.16
CA PRO A 49 -8.35 -9.60 18.59
C PRO A 49 -7.06 -8.95 19.10
N LYS A 50 -7.14 -8.30 20.27
CA LYS A 50 -5.94 -7.77 20.94
C LYS A 50 -4.95 -8.90 21.21
N ILE A 51 -3.67 -8.64 20.99
CA ILE A 51 -2.59 -9.61 21.15
C ILE A 51 -1.80 -9.26 22.42
N ARG A 52 -1.56 -10.25 23.30
CA ARG A 52 -0.71 -10.05 24.46
C ARG A 52 0.74 -10.10 24.04
N ILE A 53 1.51 -9.07 24.38
CA ILE A 53 2.96 -9.04 24.17
C ILE A 53 3.71 -8.92 25.50
N HIS A 54 4.90 -9.49 25.54
CA HIS A 54 5.84 -9.38 26.66
C HIS A 54 7.02 -8.55 26.20
N THR A 55 7.28 -7.41 26.85
CA THR A 55 8.39 -6.54 26.46
C THR A 55 8.96 -5.82 27.66
N ARG A 56 10.28 -5.60 27.64
CA ARG A 56 11.01 -4.78 28.62
C ARG A 56 11.12 -3.32 28.19
N GLN A 57 10.81 -3.03 26.93
CA GLN A 57 10.92 -1.69 26.34
C GLN A 57 9.54 -1.05 26.14
N LEU A 58 8.59 -1.31 27.05
CA LEU A 58 7.21 -0.83 26.91
C LEU A 58 7.17 0.68 26.68
N GLU A 59 7.88 1.44 27.50
CA GLU A 59 7.96 2.90 27.42
C GLU A 59 8.45 3.40 26.03
N ASN A 60 9.39 2.69 25.42
CA ASN A 60 9.92 3.06 24.10
C ASN A 60 8.97 2.72 22.95
N LEU A 61 8.02 1.82 23.17
CA LEU A 61 7.05 1.34 22.16
C LEU A 61 5.67 1.97 22.34
N LEU A 62 5.41 2.64 23.47
CA LEU A 62 4.24 3.48 23.63
C LEU A 62 4.24 4.60 22.59
N ASP A 63 3.04 5.01 22.18
CA ASP A 63 2.80 6.07 21.19
C ASP A 63 3.46 5.86 19.82
N LYS A 64 3.82 4.60 19.51
CA LYS A 64 4.38 4.20 18.22
C LYS A 64 3.51 3.19 17.50
N ARG A 65 3.55 3.27 16.17
CA ARG A 65 3.12 2.21 15.25
C ARG A 65 4.19 1.13 15.22
N ILE A 66 3.79 -0.08 15.55
CA ILE A 66 4.68 -1.25 15.60
C ILE A 66 4.05 -2.43 14.86
N ILE A 67 4.89 -3.40 14.54
CA ILE A 67 4.48 -4.68 13.97
C ILE A 67 4.65 -5.76 15.02
N VAL A 68 3.60 -6.56 15.18
CA VAL A 68 3.56 -7.72 16.09
C VAL A 68 3.15 -8.95 15.30
N ALA A 69 3.88 -10.05 15.50
CA ALA A 69 3.53 -11.36 14.98
C ALA A 69 2.88 -12.20 16.08
N VAL A 70 1.88 -13.00 15.71
CA VAL A 70 1.23 -13.93 16.64
C VAL A 70 2.01 -15.24 16.67
N ASP A 71 2.27 -15.76 17.86
CA ASP A 71 3.04 -16.99 18.07
C ASP A 71 2.13 -18.18 18.37
N SER A 72 1.22 -17.99 19.33
CA SER A 72 0.35 -19.06 19.82
C SER A 72 -0.90 -18.51 20.49
N TRP A 73 -1.93 -19.33 20.55
CA TRP A 73 -3.12 -19.02 21.33
C TRP A 73 -3.48 -20.20 22.22
N ASP A 74 -3.13 -20.10 23.50
CA ASP A 74 -3.50 -21.10 24.49
C ASP A 74 -5.01 -21.13 24.75
N ARG A 75 -5.58 -22.33 24.94
CA ARG A 75 -7.04 -22.53 25.06
C ARG A 75 -7.64 -21.80 26.27
N LEU A 76 -6.87 -21.59 27.33
CA LEU A 76 -7.33 -20.90 28.54
C LEU A 76 -7.08 -19.39 28.46
N SER A 77 -6.34 -18.92 27.45
CA SER A 77 -6.01 -17.50 27.31
C SER A 77 -7.09 -16.76 26.53
N ARG A 78 -7.55 -15.64 27.09
CA ARG A 78 -8.45 -14.70 26.40
C ARG A 78 -7.83 -14.04 25.18
N TYR A 79 -6.52 -13.81 25.21
CA TYR A 79 -5.77 -13.13 24.14
C TYR A 79 -4.67 -14.06 23.61
N PRO A 80 -4.43 -14.10 22.29
CA PRO A 80 -3.25 -14.76 21.74
C PRO A 80 -1.97 -14.11 22.26
N SER A 81 -0.89 -14.89 22.31
CA SER A 81 0.44 -14.40 22.61
C SER A 81 1.18 -14.09 21.31
N GLY A 82 1.91 -12.98 21.31
CA GLY A 82 2.75 -12.58 20.19
C GLY A 82 4.01 -11.85 20.64
N HIS A 83 4.86 -11.55 19.68
CA HIS A 83 6.11 -10.84 19.90
C HIS A 83 6.24 -9.62 18.99
N TYR A 84 7.01 -8.65 19.48
CA TYR A 84 7.39 -7.46 18.72
C TYR A 84 8.37 -7.82 17.60
N VAL A 85 8.10 -7.32 16.39
CA VAL A 85 8.96 -7.52 15.22
C VAL A 85 9.78 -6.27 14.93
N ARG A 86 9.11 -5.14 14.69
CA ARG A 86 9.77 -3.85 14.42
C ARG A 86 8.87 -2.66 14.71
N THR A 87 9.48 -1.50 14.87
CA THR A 87 8.81 -0.20 14.93
C THR A 87 8.70 0.38 13.53
N ILE A 88 7.56 0.99 13.23
CA ILE A 88 7.34 1.76 12.00
C ILE A 88 7.65 3.23 12.28
N GLY A 89 6.99 3.83 13.28
CA GLY A 89 7.26 5.21 13.69
C GLY A 89 6.25 5.74 14.70
N GLU A 90 6.18 7.06 14.87
CA GLU A 90 5.27 7.70 15.83
C GLU A 90 3.82 7.72 15.35
N ILE A 91 2.88 7.60 16.29
CA ILE A 91 1.45 7.69 15.97
C ILE A 91 1.10 9.13 15.60
N GLY A 92 0.35 9.29 14.50
CA GLY A 92 -0.10 10.60 14.03
C GLY A 92 0.83 11.27 13.01
N ASP A 93 2.04 10.75 12.82
CA ASP A 93 2.88 11.16 11.69
C ASP A 93 2.25 10.68 10.37
N ARG A 94 2.14 11.60 9.40
CA ARG A 94 1.45 11.34 8.13
C ARG A 94 2.15 10.27 7.29
N ASP A 95 3.47 10.31 7.24
CA ASP A 95 4.26 9.41 6.40
C ASP A 95 4.26 8.00 7.03
N ILE A 96 4.29 7.91 8.36
CA ILE A 96 4.14 6.66 9.11
C ILE A 96 2.75 6.03 8.94
N GLU A 97 1.66 6.81 9.08
CA GLU A 97 0.31 6.28 8.87
C GLU A 97 0.11 5.82 7.41
N SER A 98 0.75 6.49 6.44
CA SER A 98 0.76 6.06 5.04
C SER A 98 1.50 4.73 4.87
N GLU A 99 2.67 4.56 5.49
CA GLU A 99 3.41 3.29 5.46
C GLU A 99 2.60 2.14 6.09
N VAL A 100 1.92 2.40 7.22
CA VAL A 100 1.04 1.42 7.87
C VAL A 100 -0.02 0.91 6.91
N VAL A 101 -0.70 1.82 6.18
CA VAL A 101 -1.73 1.44 5.21
C VAL A 101 -1.16 0.55 4.10
N LEU A 102 0.04 0.86 3.59
CA LEU A 102 0.68 0.05 2.56
C LEU A 102 0.98 -1.37 3.08
N ILE A 103 1.52 -1.49 4.30
CA ILE A 103 1.85 -2.79 4.90
C ILE A 103 0.58 -3.61 5.16
N GLU A 104 -0.50 -3.00 5.65
CA GLU A 104 -1.76 -3.71 5.92
C GLU A 104 -2.42 -4.27 4.65
N ASN A 105 -2.16 -3.64 3.50
CA ASN A 105 -2.66 -4.09 2.20
C ASN A 105 -1.64 -4.94 1.43
N ASP A 106 -0.56 -5.39 2.09
CA ASP A 106 0.52 -6.19 1.49
C ASP A 106 1.17 -5.52 0.26
N ILE A 107 1.24 -4.18 0.28
CA ILE A 107 1.90 -3.38 -0.76
C ILE A 107 3.36 -3.17 -0.37
N ASN A 108 4.26 -3.76 -1.17
CA ASN A 108 5.69 -3.60 -0.97
C ASN A 108 6.17 -2.21 -1.41
N SER A 109 6.43 -1.32 -0.45
CA SER A 109 6.93 0.03 -0.67
C SER A 109 8.47 0.13 -0.68
N ARG A 110 9.19 -0.99 -0.58
CA ARG A 110 10.67 -0.97 -0.53
C ARG A 110 11.25 -0.52 -1.88
N PRO A 111 12.38 0.20 -1.87
CA PRO A 111 13.12 0.50 -3.09
C PRO A 111 13.48 -0.77 -3.86
N PHE A 112 13.59 -0.65 -5.18
CA PHE A 112 14.08 -1.74 -6.03
C PHE A 112 15.50 -2.15 -5.64
N SER A 113 15.80 -3.44 -5.72
CA SER A 113 17.13 -3.95 -5.39
C SER A 113 18.17 -3.51 -6.42
N SER A 114 19.45 -3.53 -6.04
CA SER A 114 20.55 -3.21 -6.95
C SER A 114 20.58 -4.12 -8.18
N GLN A 115 20.17 -5.39 -8.05
CA GLN A 115 20.08 -6.32 -9.18
C GLN A 115 19.01 -5.88 -10.18
N VAL A 116 17.85 -5.40 -9.69
CA VAL A 116 16.78 -4.88 -10.56
C VAL A 116 17.23 -3.59 -11.26
N LEU A 117 17.88 -2.69 -10.51
CA LEU A 117 18.40 -1.45 -11.08
C LEU A 117 19.52 -1.67 -12.11
N ALA A 118 20.32 -2.73 -11.96
CA ALA A 118 21.37 -3.09 -12.91
C ALA A 118 20.82 -3.55 -14.28
N CYS A 119 19.54 -3.93 -14.36
CA CYS A 119 18.86 -4.24 -15.62
C CYS A 119 18.40 -3.00 -16.38
N LEU A 120 18.49 -1.81 -15.79
CA LEU A 120 18.14 -0.57 -16.47
C LEU A 120 19.18 -0.22 -17.54
N PRO A 121 18.78 0.40 -18.66
CA PRO A 121 19.74 0.89 -19.64
C PRO A 121 20.63 1.98 -19.02
N LEU A 122 21.85 2.11 -19.54
CA LEU A 122 22.76 3.17 -19.13
C LEU A 122 22.18 4.55 -19.49
N LEU A 123 22.42 5.53 -18.60
CA LEU A 123 22.02 6.92 -18.79
C LEU A 123 23.23 7.79 -19.18
N PRO A 124 23.05 8.80 -20.06
CA PRO A 124 21.80 9.15 -20.75
C PRO A 124 21.43 8.12 -21.82
N TRP A 125 20.14 7.76 -21.88
CA TRP A 125 19.63 6.85 -22.90
C TRP A 125 19.11 7.64 -24.10
N SER A 126 19.45 7.19 -25.31
CA SER A 126 18.90 7.69 -26.57
C SER A 126 18.60 6.53 -27.51
N VAL A 127 17.68 6.76 -28.46
CA VAL A 127 17.37 5.78 -29.51
C VAL A 127 18.60 5.57 -30.39
N SER A 128 19.00 4.32 -30.59
CA SER A 128 20.19 3.96 -31.38
C SER A 128 19.91 4.05 -32.89
N SER A 129 20.96 4.16 -33.71
CA SER A 129 20.82 4.12 -35.18
C SER A 129 20.30 2.75 -35.64
N GLU A 130 20.65 1.69 -34.94
CA GLU A 130 20.16 0.33 -35.16
C GLU A 130 18.65 0.22 -34.90
N ASP A 131 18.15 0.85 -33.83
CA ASP A 131 16.71 0.91 -33.54
C ASP A 131 15.93 1.67 -34.62
N LEU A 132 16.53 2.74 -35.17
CA LEU A 132 15.93 3.53 -36.25
C LEU A 132 15.93 2.79 -37.59
N ALA A 133 16.94 1.95 -37.85
CA ALA A 133 17.03 1.14 -39.06
C ALA A 133 16.19 -0.16 -38.98
N ASN A 134 15.60 -0.47 -37.82
CA ASN A 134 14.86 -1.70 -37.60
C ASN A 134 13.54 -1.70 -38.40
N PRO A 135 13.38 -2.58 -39.41
CA PRO A 135 12.21 -2.56 -40.29
C PRO A 135 10.89 -2.99 -39.62
N ILE A 136 10.95 -3.55 -38.40
CA ILE A 136 9.77 -3.92 -37.61
C ILE A 136 9.22 -2.70 -36.84
N ARG A 137 10.05 -1.68 -36.58
CA ARG A 137 9.62 -0.44 -35.91
C ARG A 137 9.17 0.59 -36.94
N GLN A 138 7.93 1.04 -36.84
CA GLN A 138 7.40 2.12 -37.67
C GLN A 138 7.82 3.48 -37.11
N ASP A 139 8.40 4.33 -37.96
CA ASP A 139 8.69 5.72 -37.62
C ASP A 139 7.44 6.58 -37.84
N LEU A 140 6.98 7.23 -36.77
CA LEU A 140 5.81 8.11 -36.75
C LEU A 140 6.16 9.53 -36.27
N ARG A 141 7.45 9.89 -36.29
CA ARG A 141 7.93 11.20 -35.80
C ARG A 141 7.42 12.38 -36.63
N ASP A 142 6.91 12.12 -37.83
CA ASP A 142 6.24 13.08 -38.71
C ASP A 142 4.80 13.41 -38.25
N LEU A 143 4.19 12.56 -37.42
CA LEU A 143 2.86 12.79 -36.87
C LEU A 143 2.88 13.79 -35.71
N ARG A 144 1.85 14.63 -35.65
CA ARG A 144 1.61 15.52 -34.50
C ARG A 144 0.93 14.75 -33.38
N VAL A 145 1.69 14.44 -32.35
CA VAL A 145 1.22 13.75 -31.14
C VAL A 145 1.27 14.71 -29.96
N PHE A 146 0.21 14.73 -29.14
CA PHE A 146 0.19 15.43 -27.86
C PHE A 146 -0.28 14.50 -26.76
N SER A 147 0.16 14.75 -25.52
CA SER A 147 -0.40 14.12 -24.33
C SER A 147 -1.24 15.13 -23.55
N VAL A 148 -2.30 14.65 -22.90
CA VAL A 148 -3.15 15.46 -22.02
C VAL A 148 -3.07 14.82 -20.65
N ASP A 149 -2.30 15.44 -19.77
CA ASP A 149 -2.01 14.92 -18.44
C ASP A 149 -2.36 15.96 -17.37
N PRO A 150 -2.62 15.53 -16.12
CA PRO A 150 -2.74 16.44 -14.98
C PRO A 150 -1.47 17.29 -14.79
N GLN A 151 -1.62 18.47 -14.19
CA GLN A 151 -0.54 19.46 -14.06
C GLN A 151 0.74 18.91 -13.41
N ASP A 152 0.62 17.97 -12.48
CA ASP A 152 1.74 17.39 -11.72
C ASP A 152 2.16 15.99 -12.19
N ALA A 153 1.81 15.61 -13.43
CA ALA A 153 2.14 14.30 -13.97
C ALA A 153 3.67 14.13 -14.15
N LYS A 154 4.22 13.10 -13.49
CA LYS A 154 5.64 12.70 -13.65
C LYS A 154 5.86 11.69 -14.77
N ILE A 155 4.79 11.01 -15.18
CA ILE A 155 4.79 9.97 -16.21
C ILE A 155 3.65 10.32 -17.16
N LEU A 156 3.96 10.46 -18.45
CA LEU A 156 2.96 10.67 -19.50
C LEU A 156 2.45 9.29 -19.92
N MET A 157 1.13 9.07 -19.86
CA MET A 157 0.56 7.75 -20.15
C MET A 157 -0.31 7.72 -21.41
N MET A 158 -0.91 8.85 -21.79
CA MET A 158 -1.85 8.90 -22.90
C MET A 158 -1.34 9.80 -24.01
N HIS A 159 -1.14 9.22 -25.19
CA HIS A 159 -0.75 9.93 -26.40
C HIS A 159 -1.93 9.93 -27.37
N TYR A 160 -2.37 11.12 -27.78
CA TYR A 160 -3.41 11.30 -28.77
C TYR A 160 -2.78 11.81 -30.07
N THR A 161 -3.15 11.18 -31.19
CA THR A 161 -2.84 11.66 -32.54
C THR A 161 -4.03 12.40 -33.08
N VAL A 162 -3.84 13.65 -33.50
CA VAL A 162 -4.84 14.35 -34.32
C VAL A 162 -4.41 14.24 -35.77
N GLN A 163 -5.05 13.32 -36.50
CA GLN A 163 -4.90 13.25 -37.95
C GLN A 163 -5.95 14.18 -38.55
N LEU A 164 -5.50 15.35 -39.05
CA LEU A 164 -6.36 16.28 -39.78
C LEU A 164 -6.69 15.67 -41.16
N PHE A 165 -7.62 14.71 -41.21
CA PHE A 165 -8.40 14.45 -42.43
C PHE A 165 -9.46 15.54 -42.52
N GLN A 166 -9.13 16.64 -43.20
CA GLN A 166 -9.93 17.86 -43.32
C GLN A 166 -10.36 18.50 -41.99
N VAL A 167 -9.91 19.73 -41.83
CA VAL A 167 -10.19 20.62 -40.69
C VAL A 167 -11.70 20.82 -40.51
N GLU A 168 -12.35 20.13 -39.57
CA GLU A 168 -13.64 20.62 -39.02
C GLU A 168 -14.05 20.11 -37.64
N ILE A 169 -13.47 19.03 -37.09
CA ILE A 169 -14.04 18.38 -35.89
C ILE A 169 -13.53 18.95 -34.54
N LEU A 170 -12.31 19.52 -34.47
CA LEU A 170 -11.75 19.97 -33.17
C LEU A 170 -12.09 21.41 -32.76
N LYS A 171 -12.80 22.18 -33.61
CA LYS A 171 -13.27 23.53 -33.21
C LYS A 171 -14.49 23.49 -32.29
N LEU A 172 -15.25 22.41 -32.27
CA LEU A 172 -16.54 22.37 -31.56
C LEU A 172 -16.42 21.97 -30.09
N GLU A 173 -15.47 21.11 -29.68
CA GLU A 173 -15.36 20.72 -28.27
C GLU A 173 -14.57 21.71 -27.40
N PHE A 174 -13.53 22.36 -27.92
CA PHE A 174 -12.79 23.37 -27.14
C PHE A 174 -13.56 24.68 -26.94
N ALA A 175 -14.55 24.97 -27.80
CA ALA A 175 -15.41 26.15 -27.62
C ALA A 175 -16.41 25.98 -26.45
N SER A 176 -16.82 24.75 -26.12
CA SER A 176 -17.73 24.49 -25.01
C SER A 176 -17.06 24.54 -23.63
N TYR A 177 -15.75 24.27 -23.53
CA TYR A 177 -15.04 24.26 -22.24
C TYR A 177 -14.33 25.58 -21.88
N ASN A 178 -14.03 26.45 -22.87
CA ASN A 178 -13.33 27.71 -22.62
C ASN A 178 -14.23 28.94 -22.45
N LEU A 179 -15.55 28.80 -22.45
CA LEU A 179 -16.47 29.91 -22.18
C LEU A 179 -16.66 30.24 -20.68
N LEU A 180 -15.97 29.54 -19.76
CA LEU A 180 -16.14 29.77 -18.31
C LEU A 180 -14.90 30.28 -17.56
N LYS A 181 -13.73 30.48 -18.20
CA LYS A 181 -12.56 31.10 -17.53
C LYS A 181 -11.66 31.93 -18.46
N ILE A 182 -12.25 32.79 -19.29
CA ILE A 182 -11.55 34.00 -19.75
C ILE A 182 -12.52 35.17 -19.66
N SER A 183 -12.56 35.80 -18.47
CA SER A 183 -12.95 37.20 -18.31
C SER A 183 -12.40 37.71 -16.98
N MET A 184 -11.43 38.63 -17.10
CA MET A 184 -10.73 39.44 -16.10
C MET A 184 -9.67 38.75 -15.24
#